data_AF-A0AAV1RDW0-F1
#
_entry.id   AF-A0AAV1RDW0-F1
#
_cell.length_a   1.000
_cell.length_b   1.000
_cell.length_c   1.000
_cell.angle_alpha   90.00
_cell.angle_beta   90.00
_cell.angle_gamma   90.00
#
_symmetry.space_group_name_H-M   'P 1'
#
loop_
_entity.id
_entity.type
_entity.pdbx_description
1 polymer ?
#
loop_
_entity_poly.entity_id
_entity_poly.type
_entity_poly.pdbx_seq_one_letter_code
_entity_poly.pdbx_strand_id
1 'polypeptide(L)'
;MIERNMDLEPDGSCAKQRRPCSVQQIEEVKCLIKTCPIWVSGIVSFTSIVQQGTFTVSQAEIMDRHLGEKFQIPASSIIVISMITIALWLPFYDRILVPALRKVTKREGGITLLQRIGIGNVISALSMLVAGLVERERRAAAISHPQAAPMSVFWLAPQLVLMGLCDAFVSIGQIEFFNKEFPDSMKSLGNALFYCSYAGASYVSALVTSVVHKVTGTSHHPDWLTNDLNAGKLDYFYFVLAGMGALNLIYFLPVAHRYRYKVTAAQLPEDKIIPLSSE
;
A
#
# COMPACT_ATOMS: atom_id res chain seq x y z
N MET A 1 -38.51 19.90 -24.35
CA MET A 1 -38.65 21.20 -23.67
C MET A 1 -39.25 20.91 -22.30
N ILE A 2 -38.44 20.84 -21.23
CA ILE A 2 -38.94 20.61 -19.87
C ILE A 2 -39.06 21.99 -19.23
N GLU A 3 -40.31 22.45 -19.03
CA GLU A 3 -40.61 23.70 -18.34
C GLU A 3 -40.08 23.62 -16.90
N ARG A 4 -39.28 24.62 -16.53
CA ARG A 4 -38.65 24.73 -15.22
C ARG A 4 -39.46 25.75 -14.41
N ASN A 5 -40.47 25.29 -13.68
CA ASN A 5 -41.19 26.14 -12.73
C ASN A 5 -40.24 26.51 -11.57
N MET A 6 -39.80 27.77 -11.55
CA MET A 6 -39.10 28.37 -10.40
C MET A 6 -40.15 28.87 -9.43
N ASP A 7 -40.37 28.13 -8.35
CA ASP A 7 -41.11 28.63 -7.21
C ASP A 7 -40.27 29.75 -6.55
N LEU A 8 -40.85 30.94 -6.40
CA LEU A 8 -40.24 32.09 -5.71
C LEU A 8 -40.78 32.15 -4.28
N GLU A 9 -39.93 32.50 -3.31
CA GLU A 9 -40.38 32.82 -1.95
C GLU A 9 -41.16 34.16 -1.95
N PRO A 10 -42.05 34.43 -0.98
CA PRO A 10 -42.88 35.65 -0.95
C PRO A 10 -42.09 36.97 -0.88
N ASP A 11 -40.77 36.92 -0.67
CA ASP A 11 -39.85 38.06 -0.72
C ASP A 11 -39.19 38.27 -2.10
N GLY A 12 -39.54 37.47 -3.11
CA GLY A 12 -38.98 37.54 -4.47
C GLY A 12 -37.62 36.88 -4.62
N SER A 13 -37.11 36.18 -3.60
CA SER A 13 -35.90 35.38 -3.72
C SER A 13 -36.19 34.01 -4.35
N CYS A 14 -35.22 33.48 -5.13
CA CYS A 14 -35.34 32.12 -5.68
C CYS A 14 -35.45 31.13 -4.53
N ALA A 15 -36.56 30.38 -4.44
CA ALA A 15 -36.68 29.32 -3.46
C ALA A 15 -35.47 28.40 -3.62
N LYS A 16 -34.79 28.10 -2.52
CA LYS A 16 -33.61 27.23 -2.50
C LYS A 16 -34.09 25.82 -2.81
N GLN A 17 -34.30 25.52 -4.09
CA GLN A 17 -34.78 24.23 -4.56
C GLN A 17 -33.68 23.21 -4.29
N ARG A 18 -33.76 22.57 -3.12
CA ARG A 18 -32.88 21.47 -2.75
C ARG A 18 -33.18 20.34 -3.72
N ARG A 19 -32.38 20.24 -4.79
CA ARG A 19 -32.47 19.10 -5.72
C ARG A 19 -32.29 17.82 -4.88
N PRO A 20 -33.31 16.96 -4.82
CA PRO A 20 -33.17 15.69 -4.10
C PRO A 20 -32.02 14.91 -4.77
N CYS A 21 -31.12 14.35 -3.96
CA CYS A 21 -30.04 13.51 -4.47
C CYS A 21 -30.65 12.30 -5.18
N SER A 22 -30.16 12.00 -6.38
CA SER A 22 -30.56 10.77 -7.07
C SER A 22 -30.16 9.56 -6.24
N VAL A 23 -30.96 8.49 -6.28
CA VAL A 23 -30.63 7.20 -5.66
C VAL A 23 -29.23 6.74 -6.09
N GLN A 24 -28.87 6.97 -7.36
CA GLN A 24 -27.54 6.67 -7.89
C GLN A 24 -26.44 7.41 -7.11
N GLN A 25 -26.59 8.72 -6.86
CA GLN A 25 -25.59 9.50 -6.13
C GLN A 25 -25.43 9.00 -4.68
N ILE A 26 -26.53 8.57 -4.06
CA ILE A 26 -26.51 8.00 -2.71
C ILE A 26 -25.75 6.67 -2.70
N GLU A 27 -25.96 5.81 -3.70
CA GLU A 27 -25.24 4.54 -3.83
C GLU A 27 -23.74 4.74 -4.09
N GLU A 28 -23.39 5.71 -4.94
CA GLU A 28 -22.00 6.09 -5.23
C GLU A 28 -21.25 6.54 -3.96
N VAL A 29 -21.87 7.41 -3.15
CA VAL A 29 -21.30 7.86 -1.87
C VAL A 29 -21.24 6.72 -0.85
N LYS A 30 -22.27 5.88 -0.78
CA LYS A 30 -22.29 4.71 0.11
C LYS A 30 -21.15 3.74 -0.23
N CYS A 31 -20.84 3.55 -1.51
CA CYS A 31 -19.70 2.76 -1.97
C CYS A 31 -18.36 3.35 -1.47
N LEU A 32 -18.16 4.67 -1.60
CA LEU A 32 -16.96 5.35 -1.09
C LEU A 32 -16.79 5.14 0.41
N ILE A 33 -17.84 5.40 1.19
CA ILE A 33 -17.81 5.28 2.66
C ILE A 33 -17.47 3.84 3.06
N LYS A 34 -18.07 2.86 2.38
CA LYS A 34 -17.83 1.44 2.65
C LYS A 34 -16.38 1.03 2.35
N THR A 35 -15.78 1.57 1.29
CA THR A 35 -14.42 1.25 0.85
C THR A 35 -13.33 2.03 1.61
N CYS A 36 -13.68 3.18 2.20
CA CYS A 36 -12.77 4.06 2.93
C CYS A 36 -11.90 3.34 4.00
N PRO A 37 -12.44 2.45 4.87
CA PRO A 37 -11.62 1.74 5.85
C PRO A 37 -10.47 0.91 5.23
N ILE A 38 -10.72 0.27 4.09
CA ILE A 38 -9.71 -0.54 3.38
C ILE A 38 -8.70 0.37 2.67
N TRP A 39 -9.18 1.47 2.10
CA TRP A 39 -8.34 2.49 1.48
C TRP A 39 -7.34 3.08 2.50
N VAL A 40 -7.81 3.43 3.70
CA VAL A 40 -6.96 3.93 4.80
C VAL A 40 -5.90 2.91 5.21
N SER A 41 -6.27 1.63 5.31
CA SER A 41 -5.29 0.58 5.62
C SER A 41 -4.18 0.46 4.57
N GLY A 42 -4.51 0.66 3.29
CA GLY A 42 -3.52 0.66 2.22
C GLY A 42 -2.54 1.81 2.28
N ILE A 43 -2.96 2.99 2.75
CA ILE A 43 -2.06 4.14 2.94
C ILE A 43 -0.88 3.75 3.85
N VAL A 44 -1.14 3.02 4.94
CA VAL A 44 -0.10 2.58 5.88
C VAL A 44 0.88 1.60 5.23
N SER A 45 0.38 0.68 4.40
CA SER A 45 1.23 -0.26 3.66
C SER A 45 2.10 0.46 2.63
N PHE A 46 1.53 1.42 1.90
CA PHE A 46 2.31 2.26 1.00
C PHE A 46 3.32 3.14 1.72
N THR A 47 3.08 3.54 2.98
CA THR A 47 4.09 4.27 3.75
C THR A 47 5.36 3.44 3.88
N SER A 48 5.27 2.13 4.11
CA SER A 48 6.45 1.25 4.15
C SER A 48 7.18 1.20 2.81
N ILE A 49 6.44 1.15 1.70
CA ILE A 49 7.00 1.19 0.32
C ILE A 49 7.76 2.50 0.08
N VAL A 50 7.14 3.65 0.42
CA VAL A 50 7.75 4.98 0.25
C VAL A 50 9.01 5.12 1.10
N GLN A 51 8.95 4.73 2.38
CA GLN A 51 10.09 4.78 3.31
C GLN A 51 11.27 3.96 2.79
N GLN A 52 11.00 2.75 2.31
CA GLN A 52 12.05 1.87 1.82
C GLN A 52 12.71 2.43 0.55
N GLY A 53 11.93 3.03 -0.35
CA GLY A 53 12.46 3.71 -1.54
C GLY A 53 13.47 4.81 -1.22
N THR A 54 13.34 5.46 -0.06
CA THR A 54 14.27 6.51 0.40
C THR A 54 15.45 5.92 1.18
N PHE A 55 15.18 5.26 2.31
CA PHE A 55 16.24 4.87 3.26
C PHE A 55 17.10 3.70 2.77
N THR A 56 16.57 2.82 1.92
CA THR A 56 17.39 1.73 1.35
C THR A 56 18.45 2.27 0.40
N VAL A 57 18.17 3.38 -0.30
CA VAL A 57 19.18 4.05 -1.14
C VAL A 57 20.28 4.63 -0.27
N SER A 58 19.94 5.32 0.82
CA SER A 58 20.93 5.85 1.75
C SER A 58 21.75 4.73 2.43
N GLN A 59 21.15 3.60 2.78
CA GLN A 59 21.88 2.40 3.23
C GLN A 59 22.84 1.88 2.17
N ALA A 60 22.41 1.81 0.90
CA ALA A 60 23.25 1.32 -0.18
C ALA A 60 24.46 2.24 -0.43
N GLU A 61 24.36 3.55 -0.19
CA GLU A 61 25.48 4.49 -0.36
C GLU A 61 26.68 4.18 0.53
N ILE A 62 26.44 3.69 1.75
CA ILE A 62 27.48 3.37 2.75
C ILE A 62 27.88 1.89 2.76
N MET A 63 27.28 1.07 1.90
CA MET A 63 27.55 -0.36 1.77
C MET A 63 28.48 -0.64 0.59
N ASP A 64 29.07 -1.83 0.57
CA ASP A 64 29.89 -2.26 -0.56
C ASP A 64 29.00 -2.63 -1.75
N ARG A 65 29.08 -1.83 -2.80
CA ARG A 65 28.31 -1.93 -4.03
C ARG A 65 29.09 -2.57 -5.19
N HIS A 66 30.28 -3.12 -4.92
CA HIS A 66 31.08 -3.75 -5.96
C HIS A 66 30.51 -5.09 -6.40
N LEU A 67 30.42 -5.27 -7.72
CA LEU A 67 30.14 -6.55 -8.36
C LEU A 67 31.42 -7.00 -9.06
N GLY A 68 32.23 -7.78 -8.34
CA GLY A 68 33.60 -8.06 -8.73
C GLY A 68 34.49 -6.83 -8.63
N GLU A 69 35.67 -6.85 -9.25
CA GLU A 69 36.70 -5.83 -9.02
C GLU A 69 36.46 -4.50 -9.76
N LYS A 70 35.66 -4.50 -10.84
CA LYS A 70 35.64 -3.38 -11.81
C LYS A 70 34.32 -2.64 -11.91
N PHE A 71 33.25 -3.15 -11.30
CA PHE A 71 31.93 -2.58 -11.45
C PHE A 71 31.34 -2.23 -10.10
N GLN A 72 30.94 -0.97 -9.94
CA GLN A 72 30.24 -0.50 -8.75
C GLN A 72 28.80 -0.15 -9.13
N ILE A 73 27.84 -0.83 -8.51
CA ILE A 73 26.42 -0.62 -8.73
C ILE A 73 26.04 0.78 -8.19
N PRO A 74 25.33 1.64 -8.93
CA PRO A 74 24.80 2.89 -8.38
C PRO A 74 23.86 2.63 -7.19
N ALA A 75 23.96 3.38 -6.10
CA ALA A 75 23.16 3.12 -4.89
C ALA A 75 21.65 3.11 -5.17
N SER A 76 21.15 4.07 -5.96
CA SER A 76 19.74 4.18 -6.30
C SER A 76 19.24 3.04 -7.20
N SER A 77 20.10 2.33 -7.93
CA SER A 77 19.66 1.24 -8.81
C SER A 77 19.37 -0.06 -8.05
N ILE A 78 19.66 -0.15 -6.75
CA ILE A 78 19.40 -1.36 -5.95
C ILE A 78 17.91 -1.73 -5.91
N ILE A 79 17.01 -0.76 -6.10
CA ILE A 79 15.56 -0.97 -6.18
C ILE A 79 15.14 -1.87 -7.35
N VAL A 80 16.02 -2.09 -8.34
CA VAL A 80 15.80 -3.05 -9.44
C VAL A 80 15.50 -4.46 -8.93
N ILE A 81 16.02 -4.83 -7.75
CA ILE A 81 15.72 -6.13 -7.11
C ILE A 81 14.21 -6.28 -6.87
N SER A 82 13.54 -5.22 -6.40
CA SER A 82 12.08 -5.21 -6.21
C SER A 82 11.34 -5.30 -7.55
N MET A 83 11.83 -4.61 -8.58
CA MET A 83 11.23 -4.65 -9.92
C MET A 83 11.33 -6.04 -10.56
N ILE A 84 12.51 -6.68 -10.46
CA ILE A 84 12.72 -8.06 -10.91
C ILE A 84 11.80 -9.01 -10.14
N THR A 85 11.66 -8.81 -8.83
CA THR A 85 10.76 -9.62 -8.01
C THR A 85 9.32 -9.53 -8.49
N ILE A 86 8.80 -8.33 -8.76
CA ILE A 86 7.46 -8.15 -9.32
C ILE A 86 7.35 -8.83 -10.69
N ALA A 87 8.34 -8.63 -11.57
CA ALA A 87 8.35 -9.19 -12.92
C ALA A 87 8.33 -10.73 -12.93
N LEU A 88 9.01 -11.38 -11.99
CA LEU A 88 9.00 -12.83 -11.82
C LEU A 88 7.76 -13.33 -11.09
N TRP A 89 7.28 -12.56 -10.11
CA TRP A 89 6.13 -12.93 -9.29
C TRP A 89 4.82 -12.93 -10.08
N LEU A 90 4.61 -11.95 -10.95
CA LEU A 90 3.40 -11.84 -11.77
C LEU A 90 3.08 -13.10 -12.59
N PRO A 91 3.97 -13.59 -13.49
CA PRO A 91 3.69 -14.79 -14.26
C PRO A 91 3.56 -16.03 -13.36
N PHE A 92 4.34 -16.12 -12.28
CA PHE A 92 4.20 -17.19 -11.30
C PHE A 92 2.82 -17.19 -10.64
N TYR A 93 2.35 -16.03 -10.18
CA TYR A 93 1.06 -15.85 -9.55
C TYR A 93 -0.07 -16.24 -10.49
N ASP A 94 -0.08 -15.71 -11.71
CA ASP A 94 -1.17 -15.92 -12.67
C ASP A 94 -1.20 -17.33 -13.28
N ARG A 95 -0.03 -17.92 -13.54
CA ARG A 95 0.07 -19.23 -14.24
C ARG A 95 0.10 -20.42 -13.29
N ILE A 96 0.61 -20.25 -12.08
CA ILE A 96 0.81 -21.37 -11.14
C ILE A 96 -0.13 -21.20 -9.93
N LEU A 97 -0.04 -20.06 -9.24
CA LEU A 97 -0.74 -19.90 -7.96
C LEU A 97 -2.26 -19.78 -8.15
N VAL A 98 -2.73 -18.96 -9.08
CA VAL A 98 -4.17 -18.77 -9.34
C VAL A 98 -4.86 -20.08 -9.77
N PRO A 99 -4.35 -20.87 -10.75
CA PRO A 99 -4.94 -22.15 -11.10
C PRO A 99 -4.91 -23.17 -9.94
N ALA A 100 -3.84 -23.22 -9.16
CA ALA A 100 -3.75 -24.10 -8.00
C ALA A 100 -4.78 -23.71 -6.92
N LEU A 101 -4.87 -22.41 -6.60
CA LEU A 101 -5.84 -21.90 -5.65
C LEU A 101 -7.28 -22.11 -6.13
N ARG A 102 -7.58 -21.90 -7.42
CA ARG A 102 -8.90 -22.18 -8.02
C ARG A 102 -9.34 -23.61 -7.78
N LYS A 103 -8.43 -24.60 -7.90
CA LYS A 103 -8.74 -26.02 -7.65
C LYS A 103 -9.15 -26.28 -6.20
N VAL A 104 -8.54 -25.59 -5.25
CA VAL A 104 -8.78 -25.79 -3.82
C VAL A 104 -9.98 -24.98 -3.33
N THR A 105 -10.04 -23.69 -3.67
CA THR A 105 -11.04 -22.77 -3.13
C THR A 105 -12.31 -22.69 -3.95
N LYS A 106 -12.30 -23.22 -5.19
CA LYS A 106 -13.40 -23.15 -6.17
C LYS A 106 -13.86 -21.73 -6.47
N ARG A 107 -13.00 -20.73 -6.30
CA ARG A 107 -13.25 -19.32 -6.62
C ARG A 107 -12.44 -18.91 -7.84
N GLU A 108 -13.01 -18.12 -8.74
CA GLU A 108 -12.33 -17.62 -9.95
C GLU A 108 -11.04 -16.84 -9.64
N GLY A 109 -10.94 -16.15 -8.50
CA GLY A 109 -9.70 -15.46 -8.11
C GLY A 109 -8.69 -16.34 -7.36
N GLY A 110 -9.03 -17.58 -7.03
CA GLY A 110 -8.30 -18.39 -6.05
C GLY A 110 -8.52 -17.89 -4.62
N ILE A 111 -8.07 -16.69 -4.29
CA ILE A 111 -8.32 -16.01 -3.00
C ILE A 111 -9.17 -14.76 -3.18
N THR A 112 -9.75 -14.24 -2.09
CA THR A 112 -10.48 -12.97 -2.17
C THR A 112 -9.51 -11.80 -2.32
N LEU A 113 -9.99 -10.67 -2.85
CA LEU A 113 -9.17 -9.47 -2.98
C LEU A 113 -8.70 -8.91 -1.63
N LEU A 114 -9.52 -9.07 -0.58
CA LEU A 114 -9.13 -8.65 0.78
C LEU A 114 -8.10 -9.59 1.39
N GLN A 115 -8.15 -10.88 1.07
CA GLN A 115 -7.08 -11.80 1.44
C GLN A 115 -5.77 -11.44 0.72
N ARG A 116 -5.85 -11.09 -0.57
CA ARG A 116 -4.70 -10.64 -1.36
C ARG A 116 -4.05 -9.38 -0.77
N ILE A 117 -4.85 -8.36 -0.47
CA ILE A 117 -4.38 -7.13 0.20
C ILE A 117 -3.83 -7.46 1.59
N GLY A 118 -4.51 -8.32 2.35
CA GLY A 118 -4.06 -8.75 3.68
C GLY A 118 -2.71 -9.46 3.68
N ILE A 119 -2.46 -10.34 2.72
CA ILE A 119 -1.14 -10.98 2.52
C ILE A 119 -0.08 -9.91 2.26
N GLY A 120 -0.37 -8.94 1.39
CA GLY A 120 0.52 -7.81 1.14
C GLY A 120 0.85 -7.01 2.41
N ASN A 121 -0.16 -6.72 3.25
CA ASN A 121 0.05 -6.04 4.54
C ASN A 121 0.95 -6.85 5.50
N VAL A 122 0.83 -8.18 5.51
CA VAL A 122 1.71 -9.06 6.31
C VAL A 122 3.14 -8.99 5.79
N ILE A 123 3.32 -9.09 4.46
CA ILE A 123 4.63 -9.01 3.83
C ILE A 123 5.25 -7.62 4.05
N SER A 124 4.47 -6.54 4.06
CA SER A 124 4.93 -5.18 4.39
C SER A 124 5.56 -5.12 5.77
N ALA A 125 4.88 -5.66 6.79
CA ALA A 125 5.38 -5.68 8.16
C ALA A 125 6.64 -6.54 8.29
N LEU A 126 6.67 -7.70 7.62
CA LEU A 126 7.84 -8.57 7.57
C LEU A 126 9.03 -7.91 6.86
N SER A 127 8.79 -7.17 5.77
CA SER A 127 9.84 -6.45 5.03
C SER A 127 10.51 -5.41 5.93
N MET A 128 9.74 -4.63 6.70
CA MET A 128 10.29 -3.66 7.65
C MET A 128 11.01 -4.34 8.83
N LEU A 129 10.50 -5.48 9.32
CA LEU A 129 11.19 -6.26 10.34
C LEU A 129 12.56 -6.75 9.85
N VAL A 130 12.59 -7.33 8.65
CA VAL A 130 13.84 -7.80 8.03
C VAL A 130 14.79 -6.63 7.79
N ALA A 131 14.29 -5.48 7.34
CA ALA A 131 15.12 -4.29 7.14
C ALA A 131 15.76 -3.80 8.46
N GLY A 132 15.00 -3.80 9.55
CA GLY A 132 15.52 -3.48 10.88
C GLY A 132 16.60 -4.46 11.35
N LEU A 133 16.43 -5.76 11.10
CA LEU A 133 17.42 -6.78 11.45
C LEU A 133 18.71 -6.63 10.62
N VAL A 134 18.58 -6.44 9.30
CA VAL A 134 19.73 -6.23 8.40
C VAL A 134 20.49 -4.96 8.79
N GLU A 135 19.78 -3.87 9.08
CA GLU A 135 20.43 -2.63 9.50
C GLU A 135 21.13 -2.76 10.85
N ARG A 136 20.54 -3.50 11.79
CA ARG A 136 21.17 -3.79 13.09
C ARG A 136 22.50 -4.52 12.91
N GLU A 137 22.54 -5.54 12.05
CA GLU A 137 23.78 -6.27 11.74
C GLU A 137 24.80 -5.38 11.02
N ARG A 138 24.37 -4.63 10.00
CA ARG A 138 25.23 -3.70 9.26
C ARG A 138 25.88 -2.67 10.18
N ARG A 139 25.08 -2.07 11.07
CA ARG A 139 25.53 -1.06 12.03
C ARG A 139 26.46 -1.67 13.09
N ALA A 140 26.14 -2.86 13.62
CA ALA A 140 26.99 -3.55 14.57
C ALA A 140 28.37 -3.87 13.97
N ALA A 141 28.41 -4.30 12.72
CA ALA A 141 29.66 -4.56 11.98
C ALA A 141 30.48 -3.26 11.80
N ALA A 142 29.84 -2.17 11.40
CA ALA A 142 30.50 -0.87 11.19
C ALA A 142 31.10 -0.28 12.48
N ILE A 143 30.41 -0.43 13.62
CA ILE A 143 30.90 0.05 14.93
C ILE A 143 32.03 -0.83 15.46
N SER A 144 31.91 -2.15 15.32
CA SER A 144 32.88 -3.10 15.87
C SER A 144 34.18 -3.14 15.08
N HIS A 145 34.11 -2.92 13.76
CA HIS A 145 35.25 -2.96 12.87
C HIS A 145 35.29 -1.73 11.94
N PRO A 146 35.62 -0.52 12.45
CA PRO A 146 35.59 0.71 11.65
C PRO A 146 36.55 0.70 10.45
N GLN A 147 37.57 -0.16 10.48
CA GLN A 147 38.58 -0.31 9.43
C GLN A 147 38.30 -1.47 8.46
N ALA A 148 37.25 -2.27 8.71
CA ALA A 148 36.89 -3.39 7.84
C ALA A 148 36.12 -2.89 6.60
N ALA A 149 36.16 -3.70 5.54
CA ALA A 149 35.37 -3.43 4.35
C ALA A 149 33.87 -3.37 4.70
N PRO A 150 33.11 -2.41 4.14
CA PRO A 150 31.68 -2.31 4.35
C PRO A 150 30.94 -3.60 3.97
N MET A 151 29.82 -3.86 4.65
CA MET A 151 28.94 -4.99 4.34
C MET A 151 28.43 -4.90 2.90
N SER A 152 28.35 -6.04 2.21
CA SER A 152 27.87 -6.09 0.82
C SER A 152 26.41 -5.65 0.69
N VAL A 153 26.11 -4.85 -0.33
CA VAL A 153 24.78 -4.32 -0.63
C VAL A 153 23.73 -5.42 -0.89
N PHE A 154 24.15 -6.64 -1.26
CA PHE A 154 23.24 -7.77 -1.46
C PHE A 154 22.51 -8.22 -0.19
N TRP A 155 22.97 -7.81 0.99
CA TRP A 155 22.22 -7.99 2.24
C TRP A 155 20.91 -7.22 2.28
N LEU A 156 20.73 -6.21 1.41
CA LEU A 156 19.44 -5.52 1.23
C LEU A 156 18.47 -6.31 0.33
N ALA A 157 18.91 -7.40 -0.31
CA ALA A 157 18.05 -8.19 -1.20
C ALA A 157 16.81 -8.79 -0.49
N PRO A 158 16.89 -9.36 0.72
CA PRO A 158 15.71 -9.94 1.39
C PRO A 158 14.58 -8.93 1.63
N GLN A 159 14.92 -7.72 2.11
CA GLN A 159 13.92 -6.66 2.34
C GLN A 159 13.30 -6.16 1.02
N LEU A 160 14.10 -6.04 -0.04
CA LEU A 160 13.66 -5.60 -1.37
C LEU A 160 12.79 -6.65 -2.08
N VAL A 161 13.13 -7.94 -1.96
CA VAL A 161 12.29 -9.03 -2.48
C VAL A 161 10.94 -9.04 -1.76
N LEU A 162 10.94 -8.98 -0.43
CA LEU A 162 9.70 -8.90 0.34
C LEU A 162 8.89 -7.65 -0.06
N MET A 163 9.54 -6.52 -0.29
CA MET A 163 8.83 -5.33 -0.72
C MET A 163 8.24 -5.43 -2.12
N GLY A 164 8.97 -6.01 -3.08
CA GLY A 164 8.43 -6.27 -4.41
C GLY A 164 7.19 -7.17 -4.36
N LEU A 165 7.21 -8.21 -3.51
CA LEU A 165 6.03 -9.03 -3.25
C LEU A 165 4.90 -8.22 -2.60
N CYS A 166 5.20 -7.42 -1.59
CA CYS A 166 4.24 -6.53 -0.93
C CYS A 166 3.54 -5.63 -1.95
N ASP A 167 4.30 -4.93 -2.78
CA ASP A 167 3.78 -4.03 -3.81
C ASP A 167 2.88 -4.79 -4.80
N ALA A 168 3.32 -5.95 -5.30
CA ALA A 168 2.50 -6.78 -6.19
C ALA A 168 1.18 -7.26 -5.53
N PHE A 169 1.17 -7.55 -4.23
CA PHE A 169 -0.05 -7.97 -3.54
C PHE A 169 -0.98 -6.80 -3.20
N VAL A 170 -0.45 -5.73 -2.62
CA VAL A 170 -1.22 -4.56 -2.17
C VAL A 170 -1.70 -3.75 -3.37
N SER A 171 -0.82 -3.37 -4.29
CA SER A 171 -1.16 -2.47 -5.39
C SER A 171 -2.16 -3.10 -6.35
N ILE A 172 -1.88 -4.32 -6.81
CA ILE A 172 -2.78 -5.03 -7.71
C ILE A 172 -4.09 -5.37 -6.99
N GLY A 173 -4.01 -5.81 -5.72
CA GLY A 173 -5.18 -6.11 -4.90
C GLY A 173 -6.10 -4.90 -4.74
N GLN A 174 -5.55 -3.71 -4.49
CA GLN A 174 -6.32 -2.48 -4.36
C GLN A 174 -6.91 -1.98 -5.67
N ILE A 175 -6.13 -1.96 -6.75
CA ILE A 175 -6.63 -1.54 -8.08
C ILE A 175 -7.79 -2.45 -8.50
N GLU A 176 -7.64 -3.76 -8.35
CA GLU A 176 -8.69 -4.72 -8.69
C GLU A 176 -9.91 -4.58 -7.76
N PHE A 177 -9.67 -4.32 -6.47
CA PHE A 177 -10.73 -4.10 -5.49
C PHE A 177 -11.57 -2.87 -5.81
N PHE A 178 -10.94 -1.74 -6.10
CA PHE A 178 -11.65 -0.53 -6.51
C PHE A 178 -12.41 -0.77 -7.81
N ASN A 179 -11.79 -1.36 -8.82
CA ASN A 179 -12.46 -1.63 -10.10
C ASN A 179 -13.67 -2.57 -9.98
N LYS A 180 -13.71 -3.46 -8.98
CA LYS A 180 -14.86 -4.36 -8.74
C LYS A 180 -15.95 -3.76 -7.85
N GLU A 181 -15.59 -2.96 -6.86
CA GLU A 181 -16.58 -2.39 -5.92
C GLU A 181 -17.23 -1.12 -6.47
N PHE A 182 -16.47 -0.28 -7.18
CA PHE A 182 -17.01 0.95 -7.76
C PHE A 182 -17.91 0.65 -8.98
N PRO A 183 -19.06 1.35 -9.12
CA PRO A 183 -19.86 1.28 -10.33
C PRO A 183 -19.10 1.84 -11.54
N ASP A 184 -19.55 1.52 -12.76
CA ASP A 184 -18.88 1.94 -13.99
C ASP A 184 -18.70 3.47 -14.10
N SER A 185 -19.67 4.24 -13.57
CA SER A 185 -19.60 5.71 -13.49
C SER A 185 -18.44 6.25 -12.62
N MET A 186 -17.91 5.43 -11.71
CA MET A 186 -16.90 5.83 -10.72
C MET A 186 -15.54 5.15 -10.90
N LYS A 187 -15.32 4.39 -11.99
CA LYS A 187 -14.03 3.70 -12.21
C LYS A 187 -12.84 4.65 -12.25
N SER A 188 -13.00 5.83 -12.85
CA SER A 188 -11.97 6.88 -12.86
C SER A 188 -11.62 7.36 -11.45
N LEU A 189 -12.62 7.48 -10.56
CA LEU A 189 -12.42 7.84 -9.16
C LEU A 189 -11.70 6.72 -8.39
N GLY A 190 -12.01 5.46 -8.66
CA GLY A 190 -11.27 4.32 -8.11
C GLY A 190 -9.78 4.35 -8.44
N ASN A 191 -9.43 4.66 -9.70
CA ASN A 191 -8.03 4.82 -10.11
C ASN A 191 -7.37 6.05 -9.47
N ALA A 192 -8.10 7.16 -9.34
CA ALA A 192 -7.60 8.34 -8.64
C ALA A 192 -7.32 8.05 -7.16
N LEU A 193 -8.20 7.30 -6.48
CA LEU A 193 -8.03 6.93 -5.07
C LEU A 193 -6.74 6.13 -4.82
N PHE A 194 -6.32 5.29 -5.77
CA PHE A 194 -5.05 4.58 -5.70
C PHE A 194 -3.85 5.54 -5.62
N TYR A 195 -3.78 6.52 -6.53
CA TYR A 195 -2.72 7.54 -6.48
C TYR A 195 -2.85 8.46 -5.25
N CYS A 196 -4.08 8.76 -4.80
CA CYS A 196 -4.31 9.44 -3.54
C CYS A 196 -3.78 8.62 -2.35
N SER A 197 -3.81 7.29 -2.39
CA SER A 197 -3.19 6.46 -1.37
C SER A 197 -1.68 6.65 -1.31
N TYR A 198 -1.00 6.69 -2.45
CA TYR A 198 0.44 6.98 -2.52
C TYR A 198 0.76 8.40 -2.02
N ALA A 199 -0.04 9.40 -2.41
CA ALA A 199 0.12 10.76 -1.91
C ALA A 199 -0.05 10.82 -0.37
N GLY A 200 -1.12 10.20 0.15
CA GLY A 200 -1.35 10.08 1.58
C GLY A 200 -0.19 9.36 2.28
N ALA A 201 0.35 8.31 1.68
CA ALA A 201 1.46 7.54 2.23
C ALA A 201 2.74 8.38 2.33
N SER A 202 3.01 9.23 1.34
CA SER A 202 4.13 10.19 1.37
C SER A 202 3.97 11.22 2.49
N TYR A 203 2.77 11.75 2.71
CA TYR A 203 2.51 12.65 3.85
C TYR A 203 2.68 11.94 5.19
N VAL A 204 2.16 10.71 5.33
CA VAL A 204 2.35 9.91 6.55
C VAL A 204 3.84 9.58 6.75
N SER A 205 4.57 9.24 5.68
CA SER A 205 6.02 9.00 5.73
C SER A 205 6.77 10.23 6.25
N ALA A 206 6.46 11.42 5.73
CA ALA A 206 7.05 12.67 6.18
C ALA A 206 6.70 12.95 7.65
N LEU A 207 5.44 12.75 8.05
CA LEU A 207 4.98 12.94 9.42
C LEU A 207 5.69 11.99 10.40
N VAL A 208 5.77 10.70 10.07
CA VAL A 208 6.47 9.70 10.90
C VAL A 208 7.95 10.08 11.05
N THR A 209 8.59 10.49 9.95
CA THR A 209 9.98 10.96 9.95
C THR A 209 10.15 12.20 10.85
N SER A 210 9.29 13.22 10.71
CA SER A 210 9.32 14.42 11.56
C SER A 210 9.08 14.12 13.04
N VAL A 211 8.15 13.21 13.36
CA VAL A 211 7.90 12.77 14.73
C VAL A 211 9.13 12.07 15.31
N VAL A 212 9.76 11.18 14.53
CA VAL A 212 11.00 10.50 14.97
C VAL A 212 12.11 11.52 15.21
N HIS A 213 12.36 12.46 14.29
CA HIS A 213 13.34 13.54 14.50
C HIS A 213 13.07 14.30 15.80
N LYS A 214 11.82 14.71 16.05
CA LYS A 214 11.44 15.50 17.23
C LYS A 214 11.52 14.72 18.55
N VAL A 215 11.17 13.43 18.54
CA VAL A 215 11.12 12.61 19.76
C VAL A 215 12.50 12.05 20.10
N THR A 216 13.33 11.78 19.09
CA THR A 216 14.61 11.09 19.29
C THR A 216 15.80 12.03 19.32
N GLY A 217 15.71 13.20 18.68
CA GLY A 217 16.70 14.26 18.78
C GLY A 217 16.57 15.02 20.10
N THR A 218 17.67 15.10 20.85
CA THR A 218 17.78 15.96 22.05
C THR A 218 19.02 16.84 21.90
N SER A 219 19.08 17.97 22.61
CA SER A 219 20.26 18.86 22.60
C SER A 219 21.61 18.17 22.89
N HIS A 220 21.59 16.97 23.48
CA HIS A 220 22.76 16.19 23.84
C HIS A 220 22.95 14.88 23.04
N HIS A 221 21.95 14.45 22.26
CA HIS A 221 22.02 13.19 21.51
C HIS A 221 21.51 13.36 20.07
N PRO A 222 22.27 12.86 19.07
CA PRO A 222 21.82 12.84 17.68
C PRO A 222 20.51 12.03 17.55
N ASP A 223 19.65 12.47 16.64
CA ASP A 223 18.41 11.77 16.32
C ASP A 223 18.67 10.42 15.64
N TRP A 224 17.63 9.59 15.51
CA TRP A 224 17.81 8.27 14.89
C TRP A 224 18.09 8.35 13.38
N LEU A 225 17.70 9.45 12.75
CA LEU A 225 17.78 9.67 11.30
C LEU A 225 18.82 10.75 10.95
N THR A 226 19.99 10.68 11.58
CA THR A 226 21.12 11.56 11.26
C THR A 226 21.64 11.34 9.84
N ASN A 227 22.29 12.37 9.29
CA ASN A 227 23.03 12.27 8.03
C ASN A 227 24.10 11.17 8.05
N ASP A 228 24.73 10.95 9.21
CA ASP A 228 25.60 9.78 9.42
C ASP A 228 24.76 8.59 9.89
N LEU A 229 24.51 7.64 9.00
CA LEU A 229 23.78 6.41 9.24
C LEU A 229 24.48 5.46 10.23
N ASN A 230 25.81 5.54 10.39
CA ASN A 230 26.52 4.73 11.39
C ASN A 230 26.30 5.26 12.80
N ALA A 231 26.18 6.59 12.94
CA ALA A 231 25.81 7.25 14.20
C ALA A 231 24.32 7.10 14.52
N GLY A 232 23.47 7.15 13.49
CA GLY A 232 22.02 7.00 13.57
C GLY A 232 21.55 5.62 14.02
N LYS A 233 20.24 5.48 14.20
CA LYS A 233 19.55 4.23 14.59
C LYS A 233 18.40 3.94 13.62
N LEU A 234 18.76 3.75 12.35
CA LEU A 234 17.81 3.45 11.28
C LEU A 234 17.09 2.10 11.51
N ASP A 235 17.74 1.15 12.19
CA ASP A 235 17.15 -0.12 12.63
C ASP A 235 15.91 0.11 13.52
N TYR A 236 16.00 1.04 14.46
CA TYR A 236 14.87 1.38 15.35
C TYR A 236 13.72 2.02 14.58
N PHE A 237 14.05 2.87 13.60
CA PHE A 237 13.05 3.44 12.71
C PHE A 237 12.32 2.38 11.88
N TYR A 238 13.03 1.39 11.34
CA TYR A 238 12.41 0.25 10.67
C TYR A 238 11.54 -0.60 11.61
N PHE A 239 11.94 -0.79 12.87
CA PHE A 239 11.08 -1.47 13.85
C PHE A 239 9.81 -0.68 14.18
N VAL A 240 9.86 0.67 14.21
CA VAL A 240 8.66 1.50 14.33
C VAL A 240 7.71 1.29 13.14
N LEU A 241 8.25 1.24 11.92
CA LEU A 241 7.44 0.96 10.72
C LEU A 241 6.88 -0.47 10.73
N ALA A 242 7.63 -1.46 11.19
CA ALA A 242 7.15 -2.82 11.37
C ALA A 242 6.00 -2.88 12.40
N GLY A 243 6.13 -2.17 13.52
CA GLY A 243 5.07 -2.03 14.52
C GLY A 243 3.82 -1.33 13.96
N MET A 244 4.00 -0.27 13.16
CA MET A 244 2.90 0.39 12.46
C MET A 244 2.20 -0.55 11.47
N GLY A 245 2.96 -1.36 10.74
CA GLY A 245 2.42 -2.43 9.87
C GLY A 245 1.64 -3.49 10.66
N ALA A 246 2.13 -3.89 11.83
CA ALA A 246 1.43 -4.83 12.69
C ALA A 246 0.11 -4.25 13.24
N LEU A 247 0.11 -2.99 13.66
CA LEU A 247 -1.12 -2.28 14.06
C LEU A 247 -2.11 -2.15 12.89
N ASN A 248 -1.61 -1.89 11.68
CA ASN A 248 -2.43 -1.88 10.47
C ASN A 248 -3.09 -3.24 10.22
N LEU A 249 -2.39 -4.35 10.46
CA LEU A 249 -2.97 -5.70 10.35
C LEU A 249 -4.07 -5.93 11.39
N ILE A 250 -3.84 -5.54 12.64
CA ILE A 250 -4.83 -5.64 13.72
C ILE A 250 -6.10 -4.84 13.36
N TYR A 251 -5.95 -3.68 12.72
CA TYR A 251 -7.05 -2.89 12.21
C TYR A 251 -7.72 -3.51 10.96
N PHE A 252 -6.92 -3.98 10.00
CA PHE A 252 -7.39 -4.49 8.72
C PHE A 252 -8.20 -5.78 8.86
N LEU A 253 -7.79 -6.70 9.75
CA LEU A 253 -8.43 -8.02 9.88
C LEU A 253 -9.92 -7.92 10.26
N PRO A 254 -10.34 -7.19 11.31
CA PRO A 254 -11.75 -6.98 11.61
C PRO A 254 -12.52 -6.27 10.50
N VAL A 255 -11.90 -5.28 9.84
CA VAL A 255 -12.51 -4.53 8.74
C VAL A 255 -12.77 -5.47 7.56
N ALA A 256 -11.77 -6.24 7.15
CA ALA A 256 -11.87 -7.21 6.07
C ALA A 256 -12.87 -8.32 6.38
N HIS A 257 -12.92 -8.80 7.63
CA HIS A 257 -13.87 -9.83 8.05
C HIS A 257 -15.32 -9.34 8.02
N ARG A 258 -15.58 -8.07 8.37
CA ARG A 258 -16.91 -7.47 8.34
C ARG A 258 -17.32 -6.95 6.96
N TYR A 259 -16.38 -6.87 6.02
CA TYR A 259 -16.65 -6.34 4.68
C TYR A 259 -17.49 -7.32 3.85
N ARG A 260 -18.63 -6.84 3.33
CA ARG A 260 -19.48 -7.61 2.41
C ARG A 260 -19.23 -7.15 0.99
N TYR A 261 -18.72 -8.02 0.13
CA TYR A 261 -18.54 -7.71 -1.30
C TYR A 261 -19.86 -7.32 -1.97
N LYS A 262 -19.77 -6.45 -2.98
CA LYS A 262 -20.92 -6.20 -3.86
C LYS A 262 -21.24 -7.48 -4.63
N VAL A 263 -22.51 -7.90 -4.64
CA VAL A 263 -22.95 -9.04 -5.45
C VAL A 263 -22.97 -8.59 -6.90
N THR A 264 -22.11 -9.17 -7.73
CA THR A 264 -22.15 -8.97 -9.19
C THR A 264 -23.22 -9.90 -9.77
N ALA A 265 -23.98 -9.46 -10.77
CA ALA A 265 -25.08 -10.23 -11.38
C ALA A 265 -24.68 -11.64 -11.87
N ALA A 266 -23.40 -11.86 -12.17
CA ALA A 266 -22.84 -13.17 -12.51
C ALA A 266 -22.85 -14.21 -11.36
N GLN A 267 -23.23 -13.82 -10.13
CA GLN A 267 -23.34 -14.70 -8.96
C GLN A 267 -24.81 -14.92 -8.52
N LEU A 268 -25.78 -14.37 -9.24
CA LEU A 268 -27.19 -14.66 -9.00
C LEU A 268 -27.54 -16.01 -9.64
N PRO A 269 -28.27 -16.90 -8.94
CA PRO A 269 -28.96 -18.02 -9.60
C PRO A 269 -29.78 -17.46 -10.77
N GLU A 270 -29.85 -18.17 -11.91
CA GLU A 270 -30.60 -17.73 -13.11
C GLU A 270 -32.04 -17.31 -12.77
N ASP A 271 -32.60 -17.92 -11.73
CA ASP A 271 -33.92 -17.71 -11.14
C ASP A 271 -34.10 -16.35 -10.40
N LYS A 272 -33.06 -15.52 -10.27
CA LYS A 272 -33.15 -14.12 -9.81
C LYS A 272 -32.81 -13.08 -10.87
N ILE A 273 -32.52 -13.50 -12.11
CA ILE A 273 -32.41 -12.58 -13.24
C ILE A 273 -33.83 -12.21 -13.63
N ILE A 274 -34.36 -11.13 -13.05
CA ILE A 274 -35.62 -10.55 -13.52
C ILE A 274 -35.36 -10.08 -14.95
N PRO A 275 -36.01 -10.66 -15.98
CA PRO A 275 -35.90 -10.12 -17.32
C PRO A 275 -36.49 -8.71 -17.27
N LEU A 276 -35.69 -7.72 -17.65
CA LEU A 276 -36.19 -6.40 -17.98
C LEU A 276 -37.15 -6.59 -19.16
N SER A 277 -38.43 -6.76 -18.86
CA SER A 277 -39.50 -6.62 -19.84
C SER A 277 -39.45 -5.20 -20.34
N SER A 278 -39.16 -5.06 -21.63
CA SER A 278 -39.35 -3.86 -22.40
C SER A 278 -40.82 -3.42 -22.33
N GLU A 279 -41.08 -2.32 -21.63
CA GLU A 279 -42.20 -1.41 -21.88
C GLU A 279 -41.68 0.03 -21.86
#